data_AF-A0A5E4M1I4-F1
#
_entry.id   AF-A0A5E4M1I4-F1
#
_cell.length_a   1.000
_cell.length_b   1.000
_cell.length_c   1.000
_cell.angle_alpha   90.00
_cell.angle_beta   90.00
_cell.angle_gamma   90.00
#
_symmetry.space_group_name_H-M   'P 1'
#
loop_
_entity.id
_entity.type
_entity.pdbx_description
1 polymer ?
#
loop_
_entity_poly.entity_id
_entity_poly.type
_entity_poly.pdbx_seq_one_letter_code
_entity_poly.pdbx_strand_id
1 'polypeptide(L)'
;MAQLRQEESEDTRAERNEVIRLEQRQSRRFTVNRRRTNDQQRQQVHRAFTSDSFLRLAFQYEPDIEYYAHSKVVIGAMDKECPHCHALKFKNEPAGMCCASGKVQLPEIETPSEPLNGLLIFI
;
A
#
# COMPACT_ATOMS: atom_id res chain seq x y z
N MET A 1 -23.19 -43.70 31.20
CA MET A 1 -22.34 -42.68 30.53
C MET A 1 -22.44 -41.34 31.28
N ALA A 2 -22.22 -41.35 32.60
CA ALA A 2 -22.18 -40.14 33.42
C ALA A 2 -20.71 -39.91 33.79
N GLN A 3 -19.98 -39.20 32.92
CA GLN A 3 -18.59 -38.86 33.19
C GLN A 3 -18.53 -37.85 34.34
N LEU A 4 -17.72 -38.21 35.33
CA LEU A 4 -17.42 -37.50 36.57
C LEU A 4 -17.33 -35.99 36.37
N ARG A 5 -18.30 -35.25 36.94
CA ARG A 5 -18.03 -33.88 37.39
C ARG A 5 -17.19 -34.02 38.66
N GLN A 6 -15.87 -33.90 38.51
CA GLN A 6 -14.97 -33.74 39.64
C GLN A 6 -15.34 -32.44 40.38
N GLU A 7 -15.49 -32.53 41.69
CA GLU A 7 -15.51 -31.38 42.59
C GLU A 7 -14.12 -30.73 42.53
N GLU A 8 -13.94 -29.77 41.62
CA GLU A 8 -12.78 -28.87 41.67
C GLU A 8 -12.82 -28.11 43.00
N SER A 9 -11.72 -28.19 43.77
CA SER A 9 -11.50 -27.37 44.96
C SER A 9 -11.70 -25.88 44.62
N GLU A 10 -12.21 -25.10 45.57
CA GLU A 10 -12.38 -23.65 45.36
C GLU A 10 -11.05 -22.95 45.00
N ASP A 11 -9.93 -23.44 45.54
CA ASP A 11 -8.59 -22.96 45.22
C ASP A 11 -8.19 -23.23 43.77
N THR A 12 -8.47 -24.43 43.24
CA THR A 12 -8.12 -24.75 41.84
C THR A 12 -8.98 -23.96 40.85
N ARG A 13 -10.23 -23.65 41.23
CA ARG A 13 -11.12 -22.79 40.44
C ARG A 13 -10.67 -21.32 40.50
N ALA A 14 -10.22 -20.85 41.66
CA ALA A 14 -9.68 -19.51 41.83
C ALA A 14 -8.39 -19.31 41.02
N GLU A 15 -7.48 -20.28 41.07
CA GLU A 15 -6.23 -20.26 40.31
C GLU A 15 -6.49 -20.26 38.79
N ARG A 16 -7.40 -21.10 38.29
CA ARG A 16 -7.80 -21.08 36.86
C ARG A 16 -8.38 -19.72 36.46
N ASN A 17 -9.23 -19.12 37.30
CA ASN A 17 -9.80 -17.81 37.02
C ASN A 17 -8.74 -16.70 37.02
N GLU A 18 -7.73 -16.80 37.88
CA GLU A 18 -6.61 -15.87 37.91
C GLU A 18 -5.74 -15.97 36.64
N VAL A 19 -5.45 -17.19 36.19
CA VAL A 19 -4.74 -17.44 34.91
C VAL A 19 -5.49 -16.80 33.74
N ILE A 20 -6.81 -17.03 33.62
CA ILE A 20 -7.63 -16.43 32.55
C ILE A 20 -7.58 -14.89 32.59
N ARG A 21 -7.61 -14.29 33.80
CA ARG A 21 -7.50 -12.83 33.95
C ARG A 21 -6.13 -12.32 33.49
N LEU A 22 -5.05 -13.03 33.83
CA LEU A 22 -3.70 -12.68 33.42
C LEU A 22 -3.53 -12.78 31.90
N GLU A 23 -4.03 -13.85 31.27
CA GLU A 23 -4.02 -14.03 29.82
C GLU A 23 -4.80 -12.93 29.11
N GLN A 24 -6.00 -12.60 29.58
CA GLN A 24 -6.78 -11.48 29.03
C GLN A 24 -6.03 -10.15 29.15
N ARG A 25 -5.37 -9.90 30.27
CA ARG A 25 -4.58 -8.69 30.49
C ARG A 25 -3.37 -8.62 29.54
N GLN A 26 -2.68 -9.74 29.33
CA GLN A 26 -1.58 -9.84 28.35
C GLN A 26 -2.08 -9.62 26.92
N SER A 27 -3.18 -10.27 26.52
CA SER A 27 -3.79 -10.12 25.19
C SER A 27 -4.23 -8.68 24.90
N ARG A 28 -4.84 -8.01 25.88
CA ARG A 28 -5.17 -6.58 25.79
C ARG A 28 -3.93 -5.72 25.63
N ARG A 29 -2.89 -5.97 26.42
CA ARG A 29 -1.62 -5.21 26.34
C ARG A 29 -0.94 -5.37 24.98
N PHE A 30 -0.90 -6.59 24.45
CA PHE A 30 -0.38 -6.88 23.12
C PHE A 30 -1.15 -6.10 22.04
N THR A 31 -2.48 -6.16 22.08
CA THR A 31 -3.34 -5.46 21.12
C THR A 31 -3.12 -3.94 21.16
N VAL A 32 -3.05 -3.35 22.36
CA VAL A 32 -2.79 -1.91 22.52
C VAL A 32 -1.41 -1.52 22.01
N ASN A 33 -0.38 -2.31 22.34
CA ASN A 33 0.98 -2.05 21.86
C ASN A 33 1.04 -2.11 20.33
N ARG A 34 0.40 -3.09 19.70
CA ARG A 34 0.33 -3.21 18.23
C ARG A 34 -0.35 -2.00 17.58
N ARG A 35 -1.43 -1.50 18.18
CA ARG A 35 -2.09 -0.29 17.67
C ARG A 35 -1.15 0.92 17.76
N ARG A 36 -0.52 1.12 18.92
CA ARG A 36 0.45 2.22 19.11
C ARG A 36 1.60 2.17 18.12
N THR A 37 2.18 1.00 17.85
CA THR A 37 3.28 0.89 16.88
C THR A 37 2.83 1.25 15.47
N ASN A 38 1.62 0.84 15.08
CA ASN A 38 1.06 1.20 13.77
C ASN A 38 0.80 2.71 13.67
N ASP A 39 0.22 3.31 14.72
CA ASP A 39 -0.05 4.76 14.75
C ASP A 39 1.25 5.57 14.70
N GLN A 40 2.30 5.11 15.40
CA GLN A 40 3.63 5.72 15.34
C GLN A 40 4.23 5.63 13.93
N GLN A 41 4.09 4.49 13.26
CA GLN A 41 4.56 4.31 11.89
C GLN A 41 3.82 5.25 10.92
N ARG A 42 2.49 5.34 11.01
CA ARG A 42 1.70 6.30 10.24
C ARG A 42 2.20 7.72 10.44
N GLN A 43 2.34 8.15 11.69
CA GLN A 43 2.85 9.48 12.01
C GLN A 43 4.26 9.73 11.47
N GLN A 44 5.12 8.71 11.43
CA GLN A 44 6.45 8.81 10.83
C GLN A 44 6.39 9.06 9.33
N VAL A 45 5.53 8.34 8.60
CA VAL A 45 5.29 8.54 7.16
C VAL A 45 4.79 9.96 6.91
N HIS A 46 3.78 10.41 7.65
CA HIS A 46 3.25 11.78 7.55
C HIS A 46 4.33 12.84 7.78
N ARG A 47 5.18 12.68 8.82
CA ARG A 47 6.26 13.62 9.11
C ARG A 47 7.35 13.62 8.04
N ALA A 48 7.74 12.44 7.55
CA ALA A 48 8.74 12.33 6.50
C ALA A 48 8.23 12.97 5.19
N PHE A 49 6.95 12.79 4.90
CA PHE A 49 6.29 13.40 3.75
C PHE A 49 6.26 14.94 3.87
N THR A 50 5.83 15.48 5.01
CA THR A 50 5.80 16.94 5.23
C THR A 50 7.19 17.56 5.32
N SER A 51 8.22 16.80 5.68
CA SER A 51 9.61 17.25 5.72
C SER A 51 10.35 17.05 4.38
N ASP A 52 9.64 16.79 3.27
CA ASP A 52 10.22 16.54 1.95
C ASP A 52 11.18 15.33 1.85
N SER A 53 11.15 14.41 2.82
CA SER A 53 12.00 13.23 2.86
C SER A 53 11.29 12.04 2.23
N PHE A 54 11.47 11.85 0.92
CA PHE A 54 10.85 10.76 0.16
C PHE A 54 11.56 9.40 0.28
N LEU A 55 12.56 9.29 1.16
CA LEU A 55 13.36 8.08 1.28
C LEU A 55 12.49 6.90 1.69
N ARG A 56 12.32 5.94 0.77
CA ARG A 56 11.51 4.71 0.94
C ARG A 56 10.00 4.94 1.16
N LEU A 57 9.49 6.16 1.05
CA LEU A 57 8.05 6.45 1.23
C LEU A 57 7.17 5.68 0.23
N ALA A 58 7.68 5.39 -0.97
CA ALA A 58 6.97 4.58 -1.96
C ALA A 58 6.60 3.17 -1.45
N PHE A 59 7.33 2.63 -0.46
CA PHE A 59 7.05 1.33 0.14
C PHE A 59 6.13 1.40 1.36
N GLN A 60 5.74 2.59 1.79
CA GLN A 60 4.94 2.85 2.98
C GLN A 60 3.78 3.77 2.61
N TYR A 61 2.92 3.28 1.71
CA TYR A 61 1.74 4.01 1.27
C TYR A 61 0.76 4.20 2.42
N GLU A 62 0.33 5.44 2.65
CA GLU A 62 -0.70 5.79 3.63
C GLU A 62 -1.87 6.51 2.94
N PRO A 63 -3.09 5.94 2.95
CA PRO A 63 -4.22 6.47 2.17
C PRO A 63 -4.71 7.84 2.65
N ASP A 64 -4.42 8.21 3.90
CA ASP A 64 -4.83 9.48 4.50
C ASP A 64 -3.91 10.65 4.09
N ILE A 65 -2.85 10.39 3.31
CA ILE A 65 -1.96 11.41 2.77
C ILE A 65 -2.44 11.84 1.39
N GLU A 66 -2.69 13.13 1.23
CA GLU A 66 -3.00 13.74 -0.07
C GLU A 66 -1.72 13.91 -0.92
N TYR A 67 -1.20 12.79 -1.44
CA TYR A 67 0.06 12.79 -2.20
C TYR A 67 0.06 13.75 -3.40
N TYR A 68 -1.09 13.89 -4.07
CA TYR A 68 -1.26 14.73 -5.25
C TYR A 68 -1.14 16.24 -4.97
N ALA A 69 -1.38 16.67 -3.73
CA ALA A 69 -1.29 18.07 -3.34
C ALA A 69 0.17 18.53 -3.12
N HIS A 70 1.10 17.57 -3.03
CA HIS A 70 2.48 17.86 -2.70
C HIS A 70 3.28 18.31 -3.92
N SER A 71 3.89 19.49 -3.83
CA SER A 71 4.59 20.17 -4.95
C SER A 71 5.70 19.36 -5.62
N LYS A 72 6.34 18.44 -4.87
CA LYS A 72 7.38 17.52 -5.38
C LYS A 72 6.85 16.22 -5.98
N VAL A 73 5.57 15.88 -5.78
CA VAL A 73 4.94 14.66 -6.31
C VAL A 73 4.17 15.04 -7.58
N VAL A 74 4.92 15.44 -8.60
CA VAL A 74 4.37 15.87 -9.89
C VAL A 74 4.92 14.97 -10.99
N ILE A 75 4.04 14.16 -11.59
CA ILE A 75 4.38 13.27 -12.71
C ILE A 75 4.57 14.10 -14.00
N GLY A 76 3.77 15.15 -14.18
CA GLY A 76 3.77 16.01 -15.36
C GLY A 76 2.96 15.44 -16.53
N ALA A 77 3.00 16.14 -17.67
CA ALA A 77 2.34 15.68 -18.90
C ALA A 77 3.21 14.65 -19.65
N MET A 78 2.56 13.78 -20.43
CA MET A 78 3.22 12.89 -21.40
C MET A 78 3.46 13.64 -22.71
N ASP A 79 4.39 14.59 -22.68
CA ASP A 79 4.65 15.52 -23.79
C ASP A 79 6.01 15.29 -24.46
N LYS A 80 6.76 14.28 -24.01
CA LYS A 80 8.06 13.93 -24.59
C LYS A 80 7.91 12.72 -25.48
N GLU A 81 8.52 12.77 -26.64
CA GLU A 81 8.51 11.64 -27.55
C GLU A 81 9.76 10.77 -27.32
N CYS A 82 9.58 9.45 -27.39
CA CYS A 82 10.69 8.52 -27.41
C CYS A 82 11.33 8.48 -28.80
N PRO A 83 12.65 8.69 -28.94
CA PRO A 83 13.31 8.72 -30.24
C PRO A 83 13.38 7.35 -30.95
N HIS A 84 13.03 6.25 -30.25
CA HIS A 84 13.13 4.89 -30.80
C HIS A 84 11.79 4.33 -31.26
N CYS A 85 10.72 4.57 -30.48
CA CYS A 85 9.40 4.00 -30.73
C CYS A 85 8.31 5.05 -30.94
N HIS A 86 8.66 6.34 -30.93
CA HIS A 86 7.73 7.46 -31.11
C HIS A 86 6.59 7.54 -30.07
N ALA A 87 6.64 6.73 -29.01
CA ALA A 87 5.70 6.78 -27.91
C ALA A 87 5.88 8.07 -27.09
N LEU A 88 4.77 8.66 -26.65
CA LEU A 88 4.78 9.74 -25.66
C LEU A 88 5.18 9.18 -24.29
N LYS A 89 6.00 9.93 -23.56
CA LYS A 89 6.58 9.58 -22.25
C LYS A 89 6.61 10.79 -21.33
N PHE A 90 6.75 10.54 -20.03
CA PHE A 90 6.92 11.61 -19.06
C PHE A 90 8.33 12.21 -19.11
N LYS A 91 8.46 13.50 -18.77
CA LYS A 91 9.74 14.21 -18.75
C LYS A 91 10.81 13.51 -17.89
N ASN A 92 10.41 12.95 -16.75
CA ASN A 92 11.32 12.32 -15.78
C ASN A 92 11.21 10.77 -15.80
N GLU A 93 10.65 10.20 -16.87
CA GLU A 93 10.53 8.74 -17.01
C GLU A 93 11.93 8.09 -17.12
N PRO A 94 12.19 6.99 -16.40
CA PRO A 94 13.43 6.24 -16.55
C PRO A 94 13.67 5.78 -17.99
N ALA A 95 14.93 5.79 -18.43
CA ALA A 95 15.28 5.34 -19.77
C ALA A 95 14.85 3.87 -19.98
N GLY A 96 14.21 3.63 -21.11
CA GLY A 96 13.82 2.28 -21.54
C GLY A 96 12.49 1.76 -20.99
N MET A 97 11.73 2.54 -20.21
CA MET A 97 10.38 2.14 -19.78
C MET A 97 9.44 1.86 -20.97
N CYS A 98 9.52 2.62 -22.06
CA CYS A 98 8.68 2.42 -23.25
C CYS A 98 9.15 1.31 -24.20
N CYS A 99 10.44 1.19 -24.49
CA CYS A 99 10.96 0.26 -25.52
C CYS A 99 12.33 -0.35 -25.19
N ALA A 100 12.69 -0.41 -23.90
CA ALA A 100 14.01 -0.86 -23.43
C ALA A 100 15.17 -0.17 -24.16
N SER A 101 15.02 1.13 -24.43
CA SER A 101 15.96 1.97 -25.18
C SER A 101 16.15 1.49 -26.62
N GLY A 102 15.04 1.20 -27.31
CA GLY A 102 15.01 0.76 -28.71
C GLY A 102 15.29 -0.73 -28.91
N LYS A 103 15.44 -1.52 -27.84
CA LYS A 103 15.65 -2.97 -27.93
C LYS A 103 14.35 -3.74 -28.18
N VAL A 104 13.21 -3.14 -27.85
CA VAL A 104 11.89 -3.71 -28.08
C VAL A 104 11.22 -2.94 -29.21
N GLN A 105 10.89 -3.65 -30.28
CA GLN A 105 10.04 -3.13 -31.34
C GLN A 105 8.59 -3.36 -30.92
N LEU A 106 7.90 -2.26 -30.58
CA LEU A 106 6.48 -2.33 -30.26
C LEU A 106 5.68 -2.55 -31.56
N PRO A 107 4.73 -3.50 -31.58
CA PRO A 107 3.82 -3.62 -32.70
C PRO A 107 2.96 -2.37 -32.82
N GLU A 108 2.62 -2.00 -34.05
CA GLU A 108 1.68 -0.92 -34.30
C GLU A 108 0.31 -1.31 -33.72
N ILE A 109 -0.33 -0.40 -32.99
CA ILE A 109 -1.64 -0.66 -32.43
C ILE A 109 -2.64 -0.62 -33.57
N GLU A 110 -3.21 -1.77 -33.93
CA GLU A 110 -4.25 -1.85 -34.96
C GLU A 110 -5.46 -1.00 -34.55
N THR A 111 -6.03 -0.28 -35.53
CA THR A 111 -7.29 0.43 -35.31
C THR A 111 -8.37 -0.58 -34.94
N PRO A 112 -9.06 -0.41 -33.80
CA PRO A 112 -10.10 -1.35 -33.40
C PRO A 112 -11.24 -1.33 -34.42
N SER A 113 -11.98 -2.43 -34.53
CA SER A 113 -13.17 -2.51 -35.39
C SER A 113 -14.32 -1.64 -34.87
N GLU A 114 -15.29 -1.31 -35.73
CA GLU A 114 -16.52 -0.65 -35.27
C GLU A 114 -17.34 -1.57 -34.33
N PRO A 115 -18.01 -1.01 -33.31
CA PRO A 115 -18.20 0.41 -33.03
C PRO A 115 -17.09 1.06 -32.18
N LEU A 116 -16.09 0.29 -31.74
CA LEU A 116 -15.05 0.75 -30.82
C LEU A 116 -14.20 1.89 -31.43
N ASN A 117 -13.95 1.85 -32.74
CA ASN A 117 -13.27 2.95 -33.43
C ASN A 117 -14.01 4.30 -33.27
N GLY A 118 -15.34 4.27 -33.30
CA GLY A 118 -16.16 5.46 -33.13
C GLY A 118 -15.98 6.14 -31.77
N LEU A 119 -15.59 5.39 -30.74
CA LEU A 119 -15.34 5.94 -29.40
C LEU A 119 -14.00 6.68 -29.29
N LEU A 120 -13.05 6.42 -30.18
CA LEU A 120 -11.75 7.09 -30.19
C LEU A 120 -11.79 8.50 -30.81
N ILE A 121 -12.84 8.81 -31.58
CA ILE A 121 -12.98 10.09 -32.31
C ILE A 121 -13.56 11.21 -31.41
N PHE A 122 -14.14 10.86 -30.26
CA PHE A 122 -14.80 11.80 -29.35
C PHE A 122 -13.97 12.22 -28.12
N ILE A 123 -12.68 11.87 -28.08
CA ILE A 123 -11.72 12.25 -27.03
C ILE A 123 -10.73 13.26 -27.60
#